data_AF-A0A1F6TR83-F1
#
_entry.id   AF-A0A1F6TR83-F1
#
_cell.length_a   1.000
_cell.length_b   1.000
_cell.length_c   1.000
_cell.angle_alpha   90.00
_cell.angle_beta   90.00
_cell.angle_gamma   90.00
#
_symmetry.space_group_name_H-M   'P 1'
#
loop_
_entity.id
_entity.type
_entity.pdbx_description
1 polymer ?
#
loop_
_entity_poly.entity_id
_entity_poly.type
_entity_poly.pdbx_seq_one_letter_code
_entity_poly.pdbx_strand_id
1 'polypeptide(L)' 'MLVLTRKLDEGILIDLDPSADPSMPAGELFANGPIEIRVVDIATSRVKLAVGADRRLFVRRDELDEKR' A
#
# COMPACT_ATOMS: atom_id res chain seq x y z
N MET A 1 9.20 -2.15 -3.13
CA MET A 1 8.05 -2.68 -3.90
C MET A 1 7.52 -3.91 -3.18
N LEU A 2 6.23 -3.89 -2.83
CA LEU A 2 5.51 -4.98 -2.18
C LEU A 2 4.58 -5.64 -3.20
N VAL A 3 4.46 -6.97 -3.16
CA VAL A 3 3.54 -7.71 -4.04
C VAL A 3 2.61 -8.55 -3.18
N LEU A 4 1.31 -8.43 -3.41
CA LEU A 4 0.27 -9.13 -2.66
C LEU A 4 -0.87 -9.61 -3.56
N THR A 5 -1.65 -10.57 -3.08
CA THR A 5 -2.81 -11.12 -3.80
C THR A 5 -4.09 -10.71 -3.08
N ARG A 6 -5.06 -10.16 -3.82
CA ARG A 6 -6.38 -9.72 -3.32
C ARG A 6 -7.50 -10.52 -3.96
N LYS A 7 -8.59 -10.73 -3.22
CA LYS A 7 -9.87 -11.23 -3.73
C LYS A 7 -10.89 -10.10 -3.82
N LEU A 8 -12.10 -10.43 -4.27
CA LEU A 8 -13.23 -9.52 -4.18
C LEU A 8 -13.39 -9.05 -2.73
N ASP A 9 -13.62 -7.74 -2.56
CA ASP A 9 -13.74 -7.04 -1.27
C ASP A 9 -12.50 -7.06 -0.35
N GLU A 10 -11.36 -7.61 -0.80
CA GLU A 10 -10.08 -7.43 -0.09
C GLU A 10 -9.37 -6.17 -0.59
N GLY A 11 -8.99 -5.30 0.32
CA GLY A 11 -8.34 -4.04 0.06
C GLY A 11 -6.85 -4.00 0.42
N ILE A 12 -6.27 -2.84 0.17
CA ILE A 12 -5.00 -2.40 0.73
C ILE A 12 -5.22 -1.03 1.37
N LEU A 13 -4.58 -0.82 2.51
CA LEU A 13 -4.51 0.46 3.16
C LEU A 13 -3.08 0.97 3.06
N ILE A 14 -2.94 2.24 2.73
CA ILE A 14 -1.66 2.94 2.68
C ILE A 14 -1.77 4.08 3.68
N ASP A 15 -0.89 4.06 4.66
CA ASP A 15 -0.84 5.06 5.73
C ASP A 15 0.58 5.58 5.91
N LEU A 16 0.75 6.61 6.71
CA LEU A 16 2.07 7.04 7.15
C LEU A 16 2.62 6.01 8.16
N ASP A 17 3.90 5.68 8.06
CA ASP A 17 4.55 4.84 9.06
C ASP A 17 4.43 5.52 10.45
N PRO A 18 4.02 4.82 11.52
CA PRO A 18 3.85 5.42 12.85
C PRO A 18 5.11 6.06 13.43
N SER A 19 6.30 5.70 12.92
CA SER A 19 7.58 6.28 13.30
C SER A 19 7.97 7.52 12.49
N ALA A 20 7.22 7.85 11.43
CA ALA A 20 7.50 9.02 10.61
C ALA A 20 7.01 10.30 11.29
N ASP A 21 7.71 11.40 11.02
CA ASP A 21 7.34 12.73 11.52
C ASP A 21 6.03 13.20 10.89
N PRO A 22 4.95 13.42 11.68
CA PRO A 22 3.66 13.88 11.15
C PRO A 22 3.70 15.33 10.64
N SER A 23 4.73 16.11 10.98
CA SER A 23 4.92 17.46 10.47
C SER A 23 5.67 17.51 9.13
N MET A 24 6.13 16.35 8.64
CA MET A 24 6.80 16.23 7.35
C MET A 24 5.88 16.74 6.23
N PRO A 25 6.38 17.65 5.36
CA PRO A 25 5.65 18.05 4.18
C PRO A 25 5.35 16.85 3.27
N ALA A 26 4.10 16.75 2.80
CA ALA A 26 3.71 15.67 1.88
C ALA A 26 4.62 15.60 0.62
N GLY A 27 5.15 16.74 0.16
CA GLY A 27 6.10 16.79 -0.96
C GLY A 27 7.36 15.95 -0.74
N GLU A 28 7.80 15.78 0.51
CA GLU A 28 8.96 14.93 0.82
C GLU A 28 8.66 13.43 0.67
N LEU A 29 7.41 13.01 0.86
CA LEU A 29 6.99 11.61 0.65
C LEU A 29 7.02 11.23 -0.84
N PHE A 30 6.81 12.22 -1.72
CA PHE A 30 6.79 12.01 -3.17
C PHE A 30 8.09 12.42 -3.87
N ALA A 31 9.10 12.89 -3.12
CA ALA A 31 10.40 13.27 -3.68
C ALA A 31 11.11 12.11 -4.39
N ASN A 32 10.88 10.88 -3.93
CA ASN A 32 11.42 9.65 -4.53
C ASN A 32 10.50 9.05 -5.62
N GLY A 33 9.42 9.75 -5.98
CA GLY A 33 8.44 9.31 -6.97
C GLY A 33 7.04 9.13 -6.41
N PRO A 34 6.07 8.82 -7.28
CA PRO A 34 4.67 8.61 -6.88
C PRO A 34 4.49 7.29 -6.13
N ILE A 35 3.32 7.14 -5.50
CA ILE A 35 2.80 5.82 -5.16
C ILE A 35 2.35 5.15 -6.46
N GLU A 36 2.96 4.02 -6.77
CA GLU A 36 2.67 3.23 -7.95
C GLU A 36 1.89 1.97 -7.57
N ILE A 37 0.72 1.78 -8.19
CA ILE A 37 -0.08 0.56 -8.03
C ILE A 37 -0.19 -0.10 -9.41
N ARG A 38 0.25 -1.35 -9.51
CA ARG A 38 0.21 -2.13 -10.75
C ARG A 38 -0.57 -3.42 -10.53
N VAL A 39 -1.48 -3.72 -11.45
CA VAL A 39 -2.03 -5.07 -11.58
C VAL A 39 -1.01 -5.92 -12.31
N VAL A 40 -0.43 -6.88 -11.59
CA VAL A 40 0.60 -7.80 -12.11
C VAL A 40 -0.03 -9.00 -12.79
N ASP A 41 -1.14 -9.48 -12.27
CA ASP A 41 -1.85 -10.66 -12.79
C ASP A 41 -3.33 -10.62 -12.37
N ILE A 42 -4.20 -11.21 -13.19
CA ILE A 42 -5.63 -11.36 -12.92
C ILE A 42 -6.00 -12.83 -13.18
N ALA A 43 -6.56 -13.47 -12.17
CA ALA A 43 -7.18 -14.79 -12.28
C ALA A 43 -8.63 -14.74 -11.79
N THR A 44 -9.38 -15.81 -12.01
CA THR A 44 -10.85 -15.87 -11.81
C THR A 44 -11.34 -15.31 -10.47
N SER A 45 -10.61 -15.54 -9.38
CA SER A 45 -11.00 -15.11 -8.03
C SER A 45 -9.93 -14.30 -7.31
N ARG A 46 -8.86 -13.89 -8.00
CA ARG A 46 -7.74 -13.19 -7.38
C ARG A 46 -7.04 -12.22 -8.33
N VAL A 47 -6.57 -11.11 -7.78
CA VAL A 47 -5.75 -10.12 -8.46
C VAL A 47 -4.42 -10.01 -7.74
N LYS A 48 -3.31 -10.04 -8.48
CA LYS A 48 -1.98 -9.79 -7.93
C LYS A 48 -1.65 -8.32 -8.12
N LEU A 49 -1.43 -7.60 -7.02
CA LEU A 49 -1.08 -6.18 -7.01
C LEU A 49 0.38 -6.01 -6.63
N ALA A 50 1.08 -5.14 -7.33
CA ALA A 50 2.36 -4.59 -6.90
C ALA A 50 2.16 -3.14 -6.45
N VAL A 51 2.71 -2.80 -5.30
CA VAL A 51 2.69 -1.46 -4.72
C VAL A 51 4.12 -0.96 -4.55
N GLY A 52 4.46 0.10 -5.27
CA GLY A 52 5.68 0.89 -5.11
C GLY A 52 5.34 2.17 -4.35
N ALA A 53 6.04 2.45 -3.26
CA ALA A 53 5.85 3.65 -2.46
C ALA A 53 7.14 3.97 -1.71
N ASP A 54 7.23 5.19 -1.17
CA ASP A 54 8.29 5.56 -0.23
C ASP A 54 8.24 4.67 1.02
N ARG A 55 9.39 4.40 1.64
CA ARG A 55 9.51 3.51 2.81
C ARG A 55 8.85 4.07 4.07
N ARG A 56 8.60 5.38 4.08
CA ARG A 56 7.83 6.07 5.14
C ARG A 56 6.32 5.87 5.01
N LEU A 57 5.86 5.22 3.94
CA LEU A 57 4.47 4.79 3.79
C LEU A 57 4.34 3.32 4.17
N PHE A 58 3.41 3.04 5.06
CA PHE A 58 3.09 1.71 5.52
C PHE A 58 1.92 1.13 4.72
N VAL A 59 2.20 0.09 3.94
CA VAL A 59 1.20 -0.63 3.12
C VAL A 59 0.77 -1.89 3.86
N ARG A 60 -0.53 -2.01 4.11
CA ARG A 60 -1.11 -3.09 4.91
C ARG A 60 -2.38 -3.63 4.29
N ARG A 61 -2.71 -4.85 4.69
CA ARG A 61 -3.90 -5.58 4.23
C ARG A 61 -5.07 -5.25 5.15
N ASP A 62 -6.21 -4.87 4.61
CA ASP A 62 -7.36 -4.43 5.40
C ASP A 62 -7.97 -5.55 6.23
N GLU A 63 -7.91 -6.81 5.77
CA GLU A 63 -8.39 -7.97 6.55
C GLU A 63 -7.58 -8.21 7.85
N LEU A 64 -6.45 -7.53 8.02
CA LEU A 64 -5.68 -7.58 9.27
C LEU A 64 -6.17 -6.58 10.34
N ASP A 65 -7.10 -5.68 10.00
CA ASP A 65 -7.66 -4.70 10.94
C ASP A 65 -8.89 -5.14 11.69
N GLU A 66 -9.59 -6.18 11.23
CA GLU A 66 -10.85 -6.66 11.82
C GLU A 66 -10.69 -7.24 13.25
N LYS A 67 -9.54 -7.03 13.91
CA LYS A 67 -9.28 -7.38 15.31
C LYS A 67 -9.31 -6.17 16.27
N ARG A 68 -9.93 -5.05 15.92
CA ARG A 68 -10.16 -3.92 16.83
C ARG A 68 -11.62 -3.79 17.23
#